data_AF-A0A430QTW9-F1
#
_entry.id   AF-A0A430QTW9-F1
#
_cell.length_a   1.000
_cell.length_b   1.000
_cell.length_c   1.000
_cell.angle_alpha   90.00
_cell.angle_beta   90.00
_cell.angle_gamma   90.00
#
_symmetry.space_group_name_H-M   'P 1'
#
loop_
_entity.id
_entity.type
_entity.pdbx_description
1 polymer ?
#
loop_
_entity_poly.entity_id
_entity_poly.type
_entity_poly.pdbx_seq_one_letter_code
_entity_poly.pdbx_strand_id
1 'polypeptide(L)'
;MIFQTEQQIYLKYKILADQNNILVYNPPVGTVVWFTALFPYVVLIIFLFRGITLPGSTNGIYHYIWPNIEKLKSAEPWVDAATQVFFSLGPGFGVLMAYASYNEFHNNVYRDALLVASINSLTSLLSGFVVFTLLGYMAYKRNVLVLDVIKDGKSKTYIFLTEKV
;
A
#
# COMPACT_ATOMS: atom_id res chain seq x y z
N MET A 1 -0.71 -2.62 2.80
CA MET A 1 0.34 -2.09 3.73
C MET A 1 -0.22 -1.03 4.69
N ILE A 2 -0.69 0.14 4.24
CA ILE A 2 -1.21 1.23 5.13
C ILE A 2 -2.27 0.73 6.12
N PHE A 3 -3.30 0.03 5.63
CA PHE A 3 -4.34 -0.56 6.49
C PHE A 3 -3.76 -1.50 7.55
N GLN A 4 -2.81 -2.36 7.18
CA GLN A 4 -2.23 -3.37 8.08
C GLN A 4 -1.32 -2.74 9.15
N THR A 5 -0.58 -1.68 8.81
CA THR A 5 0.25 -0.93 9.77
C THR A 5 -0.62 -0.19 10.78
N GLU A 6 -1.73 0.40 10.35
CA GLU A 6 -2.70 1.05 11.25
C GLU A 6 -3.38 0.03 12.18
N GLN A 7 -3.67 -1.16 11.66
CA GLN A 7 -4.29 -2.23 12.43
C GLN A 7 -3.40 -2.76 13.56
N GLN A 8 -2.07 -2.84 13.33
CA GLN A 8 -1.08 -3.21 14.34
C GLN A 8 -0.92 -2.13 15.42
N ILE A 9 -0.98 -0.86 15.03
CA ILE A 9 -0.95 0.28 15.95
C ILE A 9 -2.15 0.21 16.91
N TYR A 10 -3.37 -0.04 16.40
CA TYR A 10 -4.58 -0.18 17.23
C TYR A 10 -4.48 -1.26 18.30
N LEU A 11 -4.09 -2.49 17.90
CA LEU A 11 -3.96 -3.62 18.84
C LEU A 11 -2.91 -3.32 19.92
N LYS A 12 -1.79 -2.71 19.54
CA LYS A 12 -0.75 -2.30 20.50
C LYS A 12 -1.25 -1.25 21.49
N TYR A 13 -1.93 -0.19 21.03
CA TYR A 13 -2.45 0.85 21.92
C TYR A 13 -3.56 0.33 22.86
N LYS A 14 -4.44 -0.55 22.37
CA LYS A 14 -5.51 -1.14 23.19
C LYS A 14 -4.95 -2.07 24.29
N ILE A 15 -3.97 -2.91 23.96
CA ILE A 15 -3.31 -3.79 24.93
C ILE A 15 -2.56 -2.97 25.99
N LEU A 16 -1.85 -1.92 25.61
CA LEU A 16 -1.10 -1.07 26.53
C LEU A 16 -2.00 -0.26 27.48
N ALA A 17 -3.18 0.17 27.00
CA ALA A 17 -4.16 0.88 27.83
C ALA A 17 -4.79 -0.06 28.88
N ASP A 18 -5.12 -1.30 28.48
CA ASP A 18 -5.71 -2.31 29.35
C ASP A 18 -4.71 -2.81 30.43
N GLN A 19 -3.42 -2.93 30.07
CA GLN A 19 -2.37 -3.36 31.02
C GLN A 19 -2.02 -2.33 32.09
N ASN A 20 -2.17 -1.03 31.81
CA ASN A 20 -1.73 0.03 32.73
C ASN A 20 -2.87 0.73 33.48
N ASN A 21 -4.12 0.30 33.29
CA ASN A 21 -5.31 0.88 33.91
C ASN A 21 -5.41 2.41 33.74
N ILE A 22 -4.84 2.93 32.65
CA ILE A 22 -4.82 4.37 32.34
C ILE A 22 -6.12 4.66 31.60
N LEU A 23 -6.95 5.55 32.15
CA LEU A 23 -8.09 6.13 31.43
C LEU A 23 -7.58 7.08 30.35
N VAL A 24 -7.08 6.52 29.25
CA VAL A 24 -6.73 7.28 28.05
C VAL A 24 -8.04 7.82 27.49
N TYR A 25 -8.15 9.15 27.32
CA TYR A 25 -9.19 9.74 26.47
C TYR A 25 -9.05 9.13 25.08
N ASN A 26 -9.85 8.11 24.82
CA ASN A 26 -9.81 7.34 23.59
C ASN A 26 -10.97 7.86 22.74
N PRO A 27 -10.75 8.77 21.77
CA PRO A 27 -11.77 8.96 20.75
C PRO A 27 -12.10 7.56 20.22
N PRO A 28 -13.38 7.21 20.02
CA PRO A 28 -13.75 5.87 19.57
C PRO A 28 -12.88 5.54 18.38
N VAL A 29 -12.10 4.46 18.43
CA VAL A 29 -11.01 4.24 17.45
C VAL A 29 -11.51 4.30 16.01
N GLY A 30 -12.77 3.93 15.77
CA GLY A 30 -13.45 4.17 14.49
C GLY A 30 -13.27 5.60 13.96
N THR A 31 -13.37 6.62 14.82
CA THR A 31 -13.16 8.05 14.52
C THR A 31 -11.76 8.37 14.00
N VAL A 32 -10.72 7.78 14.60
CA VAL A 32 -9.34 8.01 14.14
C VAL A 32 -9.11 7.29 12.81
N VAL A 33 -9.62 6.06 12.68
CA VAL A 33 -9.53 5.26 11.45
C VAL A 33 -10.21 5.96 10.28
N TRP A 34 -11.30 6.71 10.49
CA TRP A 34 -11.90 7.51 9.42
C TRP A 34 -10.91 8.49 8.80
N PHE A 35 -10.11 9.18 9.61
CA PHE A 35 -9.11 10.10 9.06
C PHE A 35 -7.94 9.33 8.43
N THR A 36 -7.35 8.38 9.15
CA THR A 36 -6.13 7.69 8.69
C THR A 36 -6.38 6.79 7.48
N ALA A 37 -7.57 6.19 7.36
CA ALA A 37 -7.94 5.42 6.18
C ALA A 37 -8.30 6.31 4.98
N LEU A 38 -9.01 7.44 5.17
CA LEU A 38 -9.50 8.26 4.04
C LEU A 38 -8.48 9.29 3.54
N PHE A 39 -7.69 9.88 4.44
CA PHE A 39 -6.72 10.93 4.09
C PHE A 39 -5.71 10.50 3.02
N PRO A 40 -5.13 9.28 3.06
CA PRO A 40 -4.25 8.80 2.00
C PRO A 40 -4.90 8.80 0.62
N TYR A 41 -6.20 8.52 0.51
CA TYR A 41 -6.90 8.58 -0.78
C TYR A 41 -7.01 10.00 -1.31
N VAL A 42 -7.27 10.98 -0.45
CA VAL A 42 -7.27 12.40 -0.83
C VAL A 42 -5.89 12.80 -1.38
N VAL A 43 -4.82 12.43 -0.66
CA VAL A 43 -3.44 12.72 -1.08
C VAL A 43 -3.09 12.01 -2.39
N LEU A 44 -3.45 10.73 -2.54
CA LEU A 44 -3.22 9.96 -3.77
C LEU A 44 -3.93 10.59 -4.98
N ILE A 45 -5.16 11.06 -4.81
CA ILE A 45 -5.91 11.72 -5.88
C ILE A 45 -5.23 13.03 -6.28
N ILE A 46 -4.84 13.87 -5.31
CA ILE A 46 -4.12 15.13 -5.57
C ILE A 46 -2.81 14.86 -6.30
N PHE A 47 -2.03 13.88 -5.84
CA PHE A 47 -0.77 13.51 -6.47
C PHE A 47 -0.95 12.88 -7.84
N LEU A 48 -2.02 12.14 -8.08
CA LEU A 48 -2.33 11.62 -9.41
C LEU A 48 -2.60 12.76 -10.38
N PHE A 49 -3.51 13.68 -10.05
CA PHE A 49 -3.81 14.83 -10.89
C PHE A 49 -2.58 15.70 -11.13
N ARG A 50 -1.79 15.94 -10.07
CA ARG A 50 -0.53 16.67 -10.24
C ARG A 50 0.45 15.91 -11.13
N GLY A 51 0.60 14.61 -10.90
CA GLY A 51 1.52 13.73 -11.64
C GLY A 51 1.23 13.67 -13.13
N ILE A 52 -0.04 13.48 -13.51
CA ILE A 52 -0.42 13.42 -14.93
C ILE A 52 -0.18 14.74 -15.66
N THR A 53 -0.29 15.89 -14.98
CA THR A 53 -0.02 17.22 -15.58
C THR A 53 1.48 17.52 -15.79
N LEU A 54 2.38 16.70 -15.27
CA LEU A 54 3.82 16.91 -15.41
C LEU A 54 4.34 16.43 -16.78
N PRO A 55 5.33 17.14 -17.37
CA PRO A 55 5.94 16.70 -18.62
C PRO A 55 6.70 15.39 -18.42
N GLY A 56 6.54 14.45 -19.37
CA GLY A 56 7.16 13.12 -19.31
C GLY A 56 6.43 12.10 -18.45
N SER A 57 5.31 12.47 -17.81
CA SER A 57 4.48 11.56 -17.01
C SER A 57 3.96 10.35 -17.83
N THR A 58 3.65 10.57 -19.10
CA THR A 58 3.17 9.56 -20.05
C THR A 58 4.17 8.43 -20.27
N ASN A 59 5.47 8.74 -20.35
CA ASN A 59 6.52 7.72 -20.46
C ASN A 59 6.57 6.84 -19.21
N GLY A 60 6.39 7.46 -18.04
CA GLY A 60 6.25 6.74 -16.78
C GLY A 60 5.05 5.79 -16.77
N ILE A 61 3.87 6.30 -17.13
CA ILE A 61 2.65 5.47 -17.23
C ILE A 61 2.84 4.32 -18.23
N TYR A 62 3.43 4.58 -19.39
CA TYR A 62 3.70 3.56 -20.40
C TYR A 62 4.54 2.42 -19.81
N HIS A 63 5.61 2.73 -19.09
CA HIS A 63 6.43 1.73 -18.41
C HIS A 63 5.71 0.97 -17.29
N TYR A 64 4.67 1.55 -16.70
CA TYR A 64 3.87 0.88 -15.68
C TYR A 64 2.94 -0.18 -16.27
N ILE A 65 2.27 0.16 -17.38
CA ILE A 65 1.20 -0.67 -17.96
C ILE A 65 1.70 -1.66 -19.02
N TRP A 66 2.80 -1.33 -19.71
CA TRP A 66 3.25 -2.12 -20.85
C TRP A 66 3.84 -3.46 -20.40
N PRO A 67 3.22 -4.60 -20.77
CA PRO A 67 3.63 -5.90 -20.26
C PRO A 67 4.85 -6.44 -21.01
N ASN A 68 5.77 -7.07 -20.28
CA ASN A 68 6.79 -7.94 -20.87
C ASN A 68 6.31 -9.39 -20.82
N ILE A 69 5.75 -9.87 -21.93
CA ILE A 69 5.14 -11.20 -22.04
C ILE A 69 6.19 -12.32 -21.86
N GLU A 70 7.43 -12.10 -22.29
CA GLU A 70 8.48 -13.10 -22.12
C GLU A 70 8.79 -13.35 -20.65
N LYS A 71 8.78 -12.29 -19.83
CA LYS A 71 8.99 -12.43 -18.38
C LYS A 71 7.91 -13.28 -17.72
N LEU A 72 6.67 -13.25 -18.21
CA LEU A 72 5.57 -14.05 -17.65
C LEU A 72 5.77 -15.57 -17.80
N LYS A 73 6.69 -16.02 -18.67
CA LYS A 73 7.02 -17.43 -18.85
C LYS A 73 7.91 -18.00 -17.73
N SER A 74 8.62 -17.14 -16.99
CA SER A 74 9.43 -17.59 -15.86
C SER A 74 8.61 -17.63 -14.57
N ALA A 75 9.04 -18.44 -13.60
CA ALA A 75 8.34 -18.57 -12.31
C ALA A 75 8.51 -17.34 -11.40
N GLU A 76 9.64 -16.63 -11.53
CA GLU A 76 10.01 -15.48 -10.70
C GLU A 76 8.90 -14.43 -10.52
N PRO A 77 8.29 -13.85 -11.58
CA PRO A 77 7.23 -12.85 -11.40
C PRO A 77 5.97 -13.39 -10.70
N TRP A 78 5.70 -14.70 -10.79
CA TRP A 78 4.56 -15.31 -10.10
C TRP A 78 4.83 -15.50 -8.61
N VAL A 79 6.07 -15.88 -8.24
CA VAL A 79 6.52 -15.94 -6.85
C VAL A 79 6.50 -14.55 -6.22
N ASP A 80 7.00 -13.54 -6.93
CA ASP A 80 6.97 -12.15 -6.48
C ASP A 80 5.52 -11.66 -6.30
N ALA A 81 4.63 -11.94 -7.26
CA ALA A 81 3.22 -11.56 -7.16
C ALA A 81 2.51 -12.24 -5.98
N ALA A 82 2.71 -13.55 -5.77
CA ALA A 82 2.14 -14.28 -4.65
C ALA A 82 2.63 -13.73 -3.31
N THR A 83 3.94 -13.46 -3.21
CA THR A 83 4.58 -12.86 -2.04
C THR A 83 4.01 -11.47 -1.77
N GLN A 84 3.86 -10.64 -2.80
CA GLN A 84 3.29 -9.31 -2.69
C GLN A 84 1.83 -9.34 -2.23
N VAL A 85 0.99 -10.24 -2.78
CA VAL A 85 -0.40 -10.38 -2.34
C VAL A 85 -0.48 -10.86 -0.89
N PHE A 86 0.32 -11.86 -0.53
CA PHE A 86 0.37 -12.40 0.83
C PHE A 86 0.75 -11.33 1.85
N PHE A 87 1.86 -10.61 1.63
CA PHE A 87 2.29 -9.56 2.56
C PHE A 87 1.43 -8.29 2.48
N SER A 88 0.73 -8.04 1.37
CA SER A 88 -0.15 -6.87 1.27
C SER A 88 -1.45 -7.03 2.04
N LEU A 89 -2.04 -8.23 2.04
CA LEU A 89 -3.29 -8.55 2.75
C LEU A 89 -3.04 -9.06 4.18
N GLY A 90 -1.91 -9.71 4.41
CA GLY A 90 -1.49 -10.20 5.72
C GLY A 90 -2.33 -11.34 6.34
N PRO A 91 -2.83 -12.33 5.57
CA PRO A 91 -3.48 -13.48 6.18
C PRO A 91 -2.49 -14.25 7.07
N GLY A 92 -2.98 -14.82 8.17
CA GLY A 92 -2.16 -15.63 9.08
C GLY A 92 -1.39 -14.85 10.16
N PHE A 93 -1.36 -13.52 10.11
CA PHE A 93 -0.70 -12.70 11.14
C PHE A 93 -1.57 -12.39 12.38
N GLY A 94 -2.72 -13.06 12.54
CA GLY A 94 -3.62 -12.90 13.69
C GLY A 94 -4.43 -11.59 13.72
N VAL A 95 -4.01 -10.54 13.01
CA VAL A 95 -4.70 -9.24 12.97
C VAL A 95 -6.13 -9.37 12.47
N LEU A 96 -6.33 -9.92 11.26
CA LEU A 96 -7.67 -10.06 10.68
C LEU A 96 -8.60 -10.92 11.55
N MET A 97 -8.06 -11.93 12.23
CA MET A 97 -8.79 -12.78 13.16
C MET A 97 -9.25 -11.99 14.39
N ALA A 98 -8.36 -11.16 14.96
CA ALA A 98 -8.69 -10.29 16.09
C ALA A 98 -9.70 -9.21 15.72
N TYR A 99 -9.74 -8.73 14.47
CA TYR A 99 -10.80 -7.81 14.03
C TYR A 99 -12.12 -8.53 13.83
N ALA A 100 -12.11 -9.70 13.19
CA ALA A 100 -13.30 -10.51 12.97
C ALA A 100 -13.95 -10.94 14.30
N SER A 101 -13.19 -11.08 15.40
CA SER A 101 -13.75 -11.41 16.71
C SER A 101 -14.59 -10.30 17.34
N TYR A 102 -14.54 -9.07 16.81
CA TYR A 102 -15.43 -7.97 17.22
C TYR A 102 -16.65 -7.79 16.30
N ASN A 103 -16.79 -8.58 15.23
CA ASN A 103 -17.95 -8.52 14.35
C ASN A 103 -19.18 -9.16 15.01
N GLU A 104 -20.37 -8.73 14.58
CA GLU A 104 -21.61 -9.44 14.93
C GLU A 104 -21.58 -10.88 14.38
N PHE A 105 -22.17 -11.82 15.14
CA PHE A 105 -22.14 -13.24 14.80
C PHE A 105 -22.75 -13.56 13.42
N HIS A 106 -23.75 -12.78 13.00
CA HIS A 106 -24.43 -12.94 11.71
C HIS A 106 -23.92 -11.95 10.65
N ASN A 107 -22.77 -11.31 10.86
CA ASN A 107 -22.17 -10.43 9.87
C ASN A 107 -21.70 -11.21 8.63
N ASN A 108 -21.87 -10.63 7.44
CA ASN A 108 -21.44 -11.24 6.19
C ASN A 108 -19.93 -11.00 5.94
N VAL A 109 -19.10 -11.78 6.63
CA VAL A 109 -17.64 -11.69 6.54
C VAL A 109 -17.10 -12.00 5.13
N TYR A 110 -17.82 -12.78 4.33
CA TYR A 110 -17.44 -13.08 2.94
C TYR A 110 -17.44 -11.81 2.08
N ARG A 111 -18.49 -10.99 2.20
CA ARG A 111 -18.57 -9.70 1.50
C ARG A 111 -17.47 -8.74 1.95
N ASP A 112 -17.23 -8.66 3.26
CA ASP A 112 -16.21 -7.77 3.82
C ASP A 112 -14.81 -8.16 3.35
N ALA A 113 -14.50 -9.46 3.33
CA ALA A 113 -13.22 -9.97 2.84
C ALA A 113 -12.99 -9.62 1.37
N LEU A 114 -14.01 -9.79 0.50
CA LEU A 114 -13.92 -9.40 -0.91
C LEU A 114 -13.72 -7.90 -1.09
N LEU A 115 -14.44 -7.06 -0.32
CA LEU A 115 -14.30 -5.62 -0.37
C LEU A 115 -12.91 -5.16 0.07
N VAL A 116 -12.42 -5.65 1.21
CA VAL A 116 -11.08 -5.31 1.73
C VAL A 116 -9.99 -5.72 0.74
N ALA A 117 -10.07 -6.93 0.17
CA ALA A 117 -9.11 -7.39 -0.82
C ALA A 117 -9.12 -6.55 -2.10
N SER A 118 -10.32 -6.20 -2.58
CA SER A 118 -10.49 -5.35 -3.78
C SER A 118 -9.96 -3.95 -3.56
N ILE A 119 -10.31 -3.30 -2.44
CA ILE A 119 -9.83 -1.96 -2.10
C ILE A 119 -8.31 -1.95 -1.94
N ASN A 120 -7.72 -2.94 -1.27
CA ASN A 120 -6.26 -3.04 -1.14
C ASN A 120 -5.57 -3.09 -2.51
N SER A 121 -6.08 -3.93 -3.43
CA SER A 121 -5.52 -4.07 -4.77
C SER A 121 -5.70 -2.80 -5.61
N LEU A 122 -6.88 -2.18 -5.58
CA LEU A 122 -7.15 -0.92 -6.29
C LEU A 122 -6.28 0.24 -5.76
N THR A 123 -6.07 0.30 -4.44
CA THR A 123 -5.19 1.30 -3.82
C THR A 123 -3.74 1.11 -4.28
N SER A 124 -3.29 -0.15 -4.37
CA SER A 124 -1.95 -0.48 -4.87
C SER A 124 -1.79 -0.09 -6.34
N LEU A 125 -2.81 -0.35 -7.17
CA LEU A 125 -2.85 0.09 -8.58
C LEU A 125 -2.78 1.62 -8.69
N LEU A 126 -3.63 2.33 -7.94
CA LEU A 126 -3.68 3.80 -7.92
C LEU A 126 -2.34 4.42 -7.52
N SER A 127 -1.74 3.92 -6.44
CA SER A 127 -0.41 4.37 -5.99
C SER A 127 0.68 4.07 -7.01
N GLY A 128 0.59 2.96 -7.74
CA GLY A 128 1.46 2.65 -8.88
C GLY A 128 1.42 3.75 -9.94
N PHE A 129 0.23 4.20 -10.36
CA PHE A 129 0.11 5.32 -11.29
C PHE A 129 0.74 6.62 -10.74
N VAL A 130 0.52 6.94 -9.46
CA VAL A 130 1.13 8.11 -8.82
C VAL A 130 2.66 8.03 -8.86
N VAL A 131 3.23 6.90 -8.48
CA VAL A 131 4.69 6.72 -8.47
C VAL A 131 5.27 6.80 -9.89
N PHE A 132 4.66 6.12 -10.86
CA PHE A 132 5.18 6.07 -12.22
C PHE A 132 5.04 7.40 -12.98
N THR A 133 3.98 8.19 -12.74
CA THR A 133 3.91 9.56 -13.29
C THR A 133 5.04 10.45 -12.78
N LEU A 134 5.39 10.35 -11.49
CA LEU A 134 6.51 11.07 -10.89
C LEU A 134 7.88 10.56 -11.39
N LEU A 135 8.05 9.24 -11.55
CA LEU A 135 9.26 8.66 -12.14
C LEU A 135 9.47 9.12 -13.59
N GLY A 136 8.40 9.17 -14.39
CA GLY A 136 8.42 9.70 -15.75
C GLY A 136 8.85 11.17 -15.81
N TYR A 137 8.31 11.99 -14.92
CA TYR A 137 8.74 13.38 -14.78
C TYR A 137 10.21 13.52 -14.36
N MET A 138 10.70 12.69 -13.43
CA MET A 138 12.12 12.69 -13.03
C MET A 138 13.04 12.29 -14.17
N ALA A 139 12.65 11.30 -14.97
CA ALA A 139 13.40 10.88 -16.15
C ALA A 139 13.47 12.00 -17.19
N TYR A 140 12.34 12.68 -17.45
CA TYR A 140 12.27 13.85 -18.32
C TYR A 140 13.17 15.00 -17.84
N LYS A 141 13.11 15.33 -16.54
CA LYS A 141 13.93 16.39 -15.93
C LYS A 141 15.43 16.12 -15.99
N ARG A 142 15.84 14.85 -15.89
CA ARG A 142 17.25 14.44 -15.90
C ARG A 142 17.75 14.06 -17.30
N ASN A 143 16.88 14.06 -18.30
CA ASN A 143 17.16 13.60 -19.65
C ASN A 143 17.76 12.18 -19.69
N VAL A 144 17.18 11.27 -18.91
CA VAL A 144 17.58 9.85 -18.81
C VAL A 144 16.39 8.94 -19.09
N LEU A 145 16.65 7.64 -19.26
CA LEU A 145 15.57 6.67 -19.42
C LEU A 145 14.83 6.44 -18.10
N VAL A 146 13.52 6.18 -18.19
CA VAL A 146 12.68 5.87 -17.01
C VAL A 146 13.21 4.65 -16.27
N LEU A 147 13.75 3.65 -17.00
CA LEU A 147 14.33 2.44 -16.42
C LEU A 147 15.52 2.74 -15.50
N ASP A 148 16.32 3.76 -15.80
CA ASP A 148 17.48 4.13 -14.98
C ASP A 148 17.01 4.76 -13.66
N VAL A 149 15.98 5.61 -13.72
CA VAL A 149 15.36 6.19 -12.52
C VAL A 149 14.69 5.11 -11.65
N ILE A 150 14.07 4.09 -12.27
CA ILE A 150 13.48 2.95 -11.54
C ILE A 150 14.58 2.14 -10.85
N LYS A 151 15.67 1.84 -11.54
CA LYS A 151 16.80 1.08 -10.97
C LYS A 151 17.45 1.84 -9.82
N ASP A 152 17.66 3.15 -9.97
CA ASP A 152 18.15 4.03 -8.90
C ASP A 152 17.21 4.04 -7.70
N GLY A 153 15.90 4.14 -7.94
CA GLY A 153 14.89 4.11 -6.89
C GLY A 153 14.87 2.79 -6.12
N LYS A 154 14.97 1.66 -6.84
CA LYS A 154 15.09 0.33 -6.24
C LYS A 154 16.39 0.22 -5.44
N SER A 155 17.52 0.56 -6.03
CA SER A 155 18.85 0.52 -5.39
C SER A 155 18.87 1.32 -4.08
N LYS A 156 18.34 2.55 -4.09
CA LYS A 156 18.23 3.38 -2.88
C LYS A 156 17.32 2.74 -1.83
N THR A 157 16.20 2.13 -2.25
CA THR A 157 15.29 1.43 -1.31
C THR A 157 15.99 0.22 -0.68
N TYR A 158 16.73 -0.57 -1.45
CA TYR A 158 17.50 -1.70 -0.93
C TYR A 158 18.59 -1.25 0.04
N ILE A 159 19.35 -0.19 -0.28
CA ILE A 159 20.38 0.38 0.61
C ILE A 159 19.76 0.82 1.95
N PHE A 160 18.64 1.54 1.91
CA PHE A 160 17.92 1.97 3.12
C PHE A 160 17.38 0.79 3.95
N LEU A 161 17.00 -0.33 3.30
CA LEU A 161 16.55 -1.53 3.99
C LEU A 161 17.74 -2.31 4.60
N THR A 162 18.89 -2.35 3.94
CA THR A 162 20.11 -2.99 4.47
C THR A 162 20.81 -2.18 5.56
N GLU A 163 20.67 -0.85 5.60
CA GLU A 163 21.19 -0.02 6.70
C GLU A 163 20.35 -0.10 7.98
N LYS A 164 19.14 -0.69 7.93
CA LYS A 164 18.25 -0.84 9.09
C LYS A 164 18.16 -2.28 9.62
N VAL A 165 19.12 -3.13 9.29
CA VAL A 165 19.31 -4.45 9.90
C VAL A 165 20.52 -4.43 10.81
#